data_AF-A0A5S3V477-F1
#
_entry.id   AF-A0A5S3V477-F1
#
_cell.length_a   1.000
_cell.length_b   1.000
_cell.length_c   1.000
_cell.angle_alpha   90.00
_cell.angle_beta   90.00
_cell.angle_gamma   90.00
#
_symmetry.space_group_name_H-M   'P 1'
#
loop_
_entity.id
_entity.type
_entity.pdbx_description
1 polymer ?
#
loop_
_entity_poly.entity_id
_entity_poly.type
_entity_poly.pdbx_seq_one_letter_code
_entity_poly.pdbx_strand_id
1 'polypeptide(L)'
;MPNGTMSNLERLQAWYQAQCNEDWEHQFGVKISTLDNPGWKLEIDLEGTELEKAQFDELKVNYDSESDWIICQVKDRKFVGASGPLLLDKMVAAFLEWSDSIQKIQARDAVNCASAKSVKRQE
;
A
#
# COMPACT_ATOMS: atom_id res chain seq x y z
N MET A 1 -30.07 1.85 -6.63
CA MET A 1 -28.70 2.42 -6.75
C MET A 1 -27.75 1.23 -6.82
N PRO A 2 -26.89 1.07 -7.84
CA PRO A 2 -25.92 0.00 -7.79
C PRO A 2 -25.00 0.27 -6.61
N ASN A 3 -24.89 -0.74 -5.74
CA ASN A 3 -23.96 -0.76 -4.62
C ASN A 3 -22.56 -0.93 -5.23
N GLY A 4 -21.99 0.16 -5.75
CA GLY A 4 -20.75 0.14 -6.53
C GLY A 4 -19.55 -0.06 -5.62
N THR A 5 -18.84 -1.17 -5.77
CA THR A 5 -17.53 -1.36 -5.15
C THR A 5 -16.58 -0.26 -5.64
N MET A 6 -15.90 0.44 -4.73
CA MET A 6 -14.92 1.46 -5.13
C MET A 6 -13.79 0.84 -5.95
N SER A 7 -13.42 1.50 -7.04
CA SER A 7 -12.27 1.15 -7.86
C SER A 7 -10.96 1.33 -7.09
N ASN A 8 -9.89 0.69 -7.55
CA ASN A 8 -8.57 0.86 -6.94
C ASN A 8 -8.05 2.29 -7.08
N LEU A 9 -8.45 3.02 -8.14
CA LEU A 9 -8.10 4.43 -8.27
C LEU A 9 -8.77 5.29 -7.19
N GLU A 10 -10.07 5.09 -6.93
CA GLU A 10 -10.78 5.78 -5.85
C GLU A 10 -10.19 5.44 -4.47
N ARG A 11 -9.82 4.17 -4.26
CA ARG A 11 -9.15 3.73 -3.03
C ARG A 11 -7.77 4.36 -2.86
N LEU A 12 -6.98 4.47 -3.95
CA LEU A 12 -5.68 5.13 -3.93
C LEU A 12 -5.80 6.63 -3.64
N GLN A 13 -6.82 7.29 -4.22
CA GLN A 13 -7.13 8.70 -3.91
C GLN A 13 -7.48 8.89 -2.44
N ALA A 14 -8.31 8.02 -1.88
CA ALA A 14 -8.66 8.06 -0.46
C ALA A 14 -7.45 7.80 0.44
N TRP A 15 -6.59 6.83 0.08
CA TRP A 15 -5.36 6.57 0.81
C TRP A 15 -4.41 7.78 0.80
N TYR A 16 -4.21 8.39 -0.38
CA TYR A 16 -3.38 9.59 -0.52
C TYR A 16 -3.92 10.75 0.33
N GLN A 17 -5.23 11.02 0.25
CA GLN A 17 -5.87 12.07 1.05
C GLN A 17 -5.67 11.85 2.55
N ALA A 18 -5.69 10.59 3.01
CA ALA A 18 -5.48 10.25 4.40
C ALA A 18 -4.03 10.48 4.88
N GLN A 19 -3.05 10.58 3.95
CA GLN A 19 -1.67 10.90 4.31
C GLN A 19 -1.41 12.41 4.36
N CYS A 20 -2.22 13.23 3.68
CA CYS A 20 -2.09 14.68 3.69
C CYS A 20 -2.32 15.23 5.10
N ASN A 21 -1.29 15.81 5.69
CA ASN A 21 -1.26 16.26 7.08
C ASN A 21 -0.51 17.58 7.26
N GLU A 22 -0.49 18.42 6.21
CA GLU A 22 0.24 19.68 6.07
C GLU A 22 1.74 19.52 5.80
N ASP A 23 2.37 18.40 6.14
CA ASP A 23 3.80 18.17 5.89
C ASP A 23 4.03 17.17 4.75
N TRP A 24 3.29 16.07 4.76
CA TRP A 24 3.56 14.92 3.91
C TRP A 24 3.39 15.27 2.42
N GLU A 25 2.33 15.99 2.05
CA GLU A 25 2.02 16.37 0.67
C GLU A 25 3.05 17.33 0.05
N HIS A 26 3.90 17.97 0.85
CA HIS A 26 4.95 18.87 0.37
C HIS A 26 6.26 18.14 0.07
N GLN A 27 6.46 16.93 0.59
CA GLN A 27 7.74 16.21 0.55
C GLN A 27 7.64 14.83 -0.10
N PHE A 28 6.47 14.23 -0.06
CA PHE A 28 6.22 12.83 -0.41
C PHE A 28 5.02 12.71 -1.35
N GLY A 29 4.87 11.56 -2.00
CA GLY A 29 3.72 11.34 -2.85
C GLY A 29 3.63 9.97 -3.49
N VAL A 30 2.75 9.93 -4.50
CA VAL A 30 2.55 8.78 -5.39
C VAL A 30 3.04 9.17 -6.77
N LYS A 31 3.95 8.38 -7.34
CA LYS A 31 4.49 8.58 -8.68
C LYS A 31 4.20 7.37 -9.55
N ILE A 32 3.52 7.60 -10.66
CA ILE A 32 3.33 6.62 -11.73
C ILE A 32 4.13 7.09 -12.94
N SER A 33 4.97 6.22 -13.48
CA SER A 33 5.81 6.50 -14.64
C SER A 33 5.91 5.27 -15.55
N THR A 34 6.44 5.43 -16.75
CA THR A 34 6.73 4.32 -17.66
C THR A 34 8.13 3.77 -17.44
N LEU A 35 8.36 2.54 -17.86
CA LEU A 35 9.68 1.94 -17.97
C LEU A 35 10.28 2.18 -19.36
N ASP A 36 11.57 1.88 -19.54
CA ASP A 36 12.25 1.97 -20.85
C ASP A 36 11.78 0.89 -21.83
N ASN A 37 11.20 -0.19 -21.31
CA ASN A 37 10.38 -1.18 -22.03
C ASN A 37 8.89 -0.94 -21.72
N PRO A 38 7.94 -1.40 -22.56
CA PRO A 38 6.52 -1.17 -22.30
C PRO A 38 6.12 -1.68 -20.91
N GLY A 39 5.68 -0.77 -20.04
CA GLY A 39 5.39 -1.11 -18.66
C GLY A 39 5.21 0.12 -17.78
N TRP A 40 4.81 -0.14 -16.54
CA TRP A 40 4.56 0.88 -15.52
C TRP A 40 5.50 0.70 -14.35
N LYS A 41 5.88 1.82 -13.75
CA LYS A 41 6.54 1.91 -12.46
C LYS A 41 5.66 2.73 -11.51
N LEU A 42 5.39 2.18 -10.34
CA LEU A 42 4.69 2.83 -9.24
C LEU A 42 5.65 3.02 -8.08
N GLU A 43 5.75 4.24 -7.57
CA GLU A 43 6.53 4.57 -6.38
C GLU A 43 5.60 5.30 -5.41
N ILE A 44 5.51 4.81 -4.17
CA ILE A 44 4.72 5.43 -3.11
C ILE A 44 5.64 5.60 -1.90
N ASP A 45 5.79 6.85 -1.47
CA ASP A 45 6.54 7.16 -0.25
C ASP A 45 5.79 6.64 0.98
N LEU A 46 6.50 5.97 1.90
CA LEU A 46 5.93 5.43 3.13
C LEU A 46 6.42 6.18 4.37
N GLU A 47 7.46 7.01 4.24
CA GLU A 47 7.99 7.83 5.32
C GLU A 47 6.90 8.75 5.89
N GLY A 48 6.80 8.79 7.22
CA GLY A 48 5.76 9.55 7.91
C GLY A 48 4.37 8.91 7.88
N THR A 49 4.20 7.73 7.27
CA THR A 49 2.94 6.98 7.25
C THR A 49 2.96 5.80 8.23
N GLU A 50 1.79 5.22 8.52
CA GLU A 50 1.67 4.00 9.32
C GLU A 50 2.40 2.78 8.71
N LEU A 51 2.74 2.87 7.42
CA LEU A 51 3.41 1.83 6.66
C LEU A 51 4.94 1.96 6.68
N GLU A 52 5.51 3.04 7.23
CA GLU A 52 6.96 3.31 7.18
C GLU A 52 7.82 2.13 7.68
N LYS A 53 7.33 1.42 8.69
CA LYS A 53 8.00 0.28 9.33
C LYS A 53 7.30 -1.06 9.09
N ALA A 54 6.26 -1.06 8.26
CA ALA A 54 5.53 -2.27 7.95
C ALA A 54 6.38 -3.20 7.10
N GLN A 55 6.35 -4.50 7.40
CA GLN A 55 6.99 -5.49 6.56
C GLN A 55 6.14 -5.75 5.33
N PHE A 56 6.81 -5.91 4.19
CA PHE A 56 6.20 -6.29 2.93
C PHE A 56 6.98 -7.47 2.36
N ASP A 57 6.28 -8.59 2.17
CA ASP A 57 6.85 -9.73 1.47
C ASP A 57 6.91 -9.41 -0.02
N GLU A 58 8.09 -9.52 -0.63
CA GLU A 58 8.29 -9.23 -2.04
C GLU A 58 7.29 -10.02 -2.90
N LEU A 59 6.54 -9.30 -3.74
CA LEU A 59 5.62 -9.89 -4.69
C LEU A 59 6.35 -10.03 -6.02
N LYS A 60 6.47 -11.24 -6.54
CA LYS A 60 7.02 -11.51 -7.86
C LYS A 60 6.15 -12.53 -8.58
N VAL A 61 5.44 -12.10 -9.62
CA VAL A 61 4.51 -12.93 -10.38
C VAL A 61 4.87 -12.90 -11.86
N ASN A 62 4.91 -14.08 -12.48
CA ASN A 62 5.11 -14.26 -13.92
C ASN A 62 6.34 -13.50 -14.47
N TYR A 63 7.44 -13.42 -13.72
CA TYR A 63 8.62 -12.62 -14.09
C TYR A 63 9.26 -13.02 -15.43
N ASP A 64 9.05 -14.26 -15.88
CA ASP A 64 9.55 -14.76 -17.16
C ASP A 64 8.65 -14.37 -18.35
N SER A 65 7.52 -13.68 -18.10
CA SER A 65 6.61 -13.17 -19.13
C SER A 65 7.12 -11.85 -19.71
N GLU A 66 6.96 -11.65 -21.02
CA GLU A 66 7.37 -10.40 -21.68
C GLU A 66 6.48 -9.20 -21.32
N SER A 67 5.21 -9.44 -20.97
CA SER A 67 4.22 -8.35 -20.77
C SER A 67 3.19 -8.58 -19.67
N ASP A 68 3.09 -9.79 -19.12
CA ASP A 68 2.18 -10.12 -18.03
C ASP A 68 2.98 -10.48 -16.78
N TRP A 69 3.72 -9.50 -16.25
CA TRP A 69 4.57 -9.66 -15.07
C TRP A 69 4.35 -8.51 -14.09
N ILE A 70 4.55 -8.78 -12.81
CA ILE A 70 4.53 -7.77 -11.75
C ILE A 70 5.58 -8.09 -10.69
N ILE A 71 6.25 -7.04 -10.23
CA ILE A 71 7.18 -7.08 -9.11
C ILE A 71 6.82 -5.92 -8.19
N CYS A 72 6.63 -6.20 -6.90
CA CYS A 72 6.50 -5.17 -5.89
C CYS A 72 7.45 -5.48 -4.73
N GLN A 73 8.01 -4.44 -4.14
CA GLN A 73 8.86 -4.53 -2.97
C GLN A 73 8.77 -3.25 -2.15
N VAL A 74 9.19 -3.30 -0.90
CA VAL A 74 9.48 -2.09 -0.11
C VAL A 74 10.99 -1.91 -0.02
N LYS A 75 11.48 -0.76 -0.46
CA LYS A 75 12.89 -0.39 -0.39
C LYS A 75 13.03 1.09 -0.08
N ASP A 76 13.99 1.45 0.77
CA ASP A 76 14.29 2.85 1.12
C ASP A 76 13.06 3.63 1.59
N ARG A 77 12.19 2.97 2.38
CA ARG A 77 10.89 3.51 2.87
C ARG A 77 9.92 3.92 1.75
N LYS A 78 10.00 3.25 0.61
CA LYS A 78 9.06 3.39 -0.51
C LYS A 78 8.52 2.03 -0.90
N PHE A 79 7.23 1.97 -1.19
CA PHE A 79 6.69 0.88 -1.99
C PHE A 79 7.08 1.13 -3.45
N VAL A 80 7.73 0.16 -4.08
CA VAL A 80 8.17 0.23 -5.46
C VAL A 80 7.60 -0.96 -6.21
N GLY A 81 6.73 -0.67 -7.16
CA GLY A 81 6.15 -1.63 -8.08
C GLY A 81 6.66 -1.41 -9.51
N ALA A 82 6.84 -2.49 -10.25
CA ALA A 82 7.04 -2.49 -11.68
C ALA A 82 6.16 -3.57 -12.31
N SER A 83 5.56 -3.28 -13.46
CA SER A 83 4.69 -4.23 -14.14
C SER A 83 4.72 -4.08 -15.65
N GLY A 84 4.20 -5.10 -16.34
CA GLY A 84 3.80 -4.99 -17.73
C GLY A 84 2.70 -3.92 -17.96
N PRO A 85 2.43 -3.57 -19.23
CA PRO A 85 1.68 -2.36 -19.60
C PRO A 85 0.18 -2.40 -19.24
N LEU A 86 -0.40 -3.59 -19.05
CA LEU A 86 -1.83 -3.77 -18.73
C LEU A 86 -2.10 -4.16 -17.27
N LEU A 87 -1.08 -4.04 -16.40
CA LEU A 87 -1.14 -4.52 -15.02
C LEU A 87 -1.05 -3.43 -13.95
N LEU A 88 -1.13 -2.15 -14.35
CA LEU A 88 -1.10 -1.02 -13.41
C LEU A 88 -2.16 -1.13 -12.32
N ASP A 89 -3.40 -1.48 -12.67
CA ASP A 89 -4.48 -1.64 -11.70
C ASP A 89 -4.19 -2.75 -10.68
N LYS A 90 -3.64 -3.90 -11.13
CA LYS A 90 -3.23 -4.98 -10.22
C LYS A 90 -2.08 -4.55 -9.29
N MET A 91 -1.18 -3.72 -9.79
CA MET A 91 -0.07 -3.19 -8.99
C MET A 91 -0.55 -2.21 -7.91
N VAL A 92 -1.52 -1.35 -8.24
CA VAL A 92 -2.20 -0.50 -7.25
C VAL A 92 -2.98 -1.36 -6.25
N ALA A 93 -3.69 -2.39 -6.71
CA ALA A 93 -4.41 -3.31 -5.83
C ALA A 93 -3.48 -3.99 -4.82
N ALA A 94 -2.31 -4.48 -5.26
CA ALA A 94 -1.33 -5.12 -4.38
C ALA A 94 -0.87 -4.20 -3.24
N PHE A 95 -0.62 -2.91 -3.54
CA PHE A 95 -0.31 -1.92 -2.52
C PHE A 95 -1.46 -1.72 -1.53
N LEU A 96 -2.68 -1.51 -2.03
CA LEU A 96 -3.85 -1.24 -1.20
C LEU A 96 -4.22 -2.43 -0.31
N GLU A 97 -4.17 -3.65 -0.84
CA GLU A 97 -4.43 -4.88 -0.09
C GLU A 97 -3.43 -5.06 1.06
N TRP A 98 -2.15 -4.77 0.80
CA TRP A 98 -1.13 -4.77 1.83
C TRP A 98 -1.40 -3.69 2.89
N SER A 99 -1.64 -2.44 2.47
CA SER A 99 -1.96 -1.33 3.38
C SER A 99 -3.14 -1.67 4.30
N ASP A 100 -4.23 -2.19 3.73
CA ASP A 100 -5.43 -2.60 4.48
C ASP A 100 -5.13 -3.74 5.46
N SER A 101 -4.23 -4.68 5.09
CA SER A 101 -3.83 -5.78 5.96
C SER A 101 -3.09 -5.27 7.21
N ILE A 102 -2.21 -4.28 7.05
CA ILE A 102 -1.44 -3.68 8.14
C ILE A 102 -2.37 -2.92 9.09
N GLN A 103 -3.29 -2.12 8.55
CA GLN A 103 -4.29 -1.40 9.36
C GLN A 103 -5.15 -2.36 10.19
N LYS A 104 -5.56 -3.50 9.61
CA LYS A 104 -6.32 -4.54 10.34
C LYS A 104 -5.51 -5.18 11.47
N ILE A 105 -4.22 -5.44 11.25
CA ILE A 105 -3.32 -5.98 12.29
C ILE A 105 -3.19 -4.97 13.43
N GLN A 106 -2.91 -3.71 13.13
CA GLN A 106 -2.78 -2.65 14.13
C GLN A 106 -4.08 -2.43 14.93
N ALA A 107 -5.23 -2.42 14.26
CA ALA A 107 -6.53 -2.31 14.92
C ALA A 107 -6.80 -3.49 15.87
N ARG A 108 -6.45 -4.72 15.47
CA ARG A 108 -6.58 -5.92 16.30
C ARG A 108 -5.69 -5.84 17.54
N ASP A 109 -4.45 -5.40 17.39
CA ASP A 109 -3.49 -5.32 18.50
C ASP A 109 -3.87 -4.24 19.52
N ALA A 110 -4.41 -3.11 19.06
CA ALA A 110 -4.94 -2.07 19.93
C ALA A 110 -6.09 -2.57 20.82
N VAL A 111 -7.03 -3.36 20.26
CA VAL A 111 -8.14 -3.97 21.00
C VAL A 111 -7.62 -4.96 22.04
N ASN A 112 -6.72 -5.85 21.67
CA ASN A 112 -6.15 -6.85 22.59
C ASN A 112 -5.41 -6.20 23.77
N CYS A 113 -4.65 -5.13 23.52
CA CYS A 113 -3.95 -4.39 24.57
C CYS A 113 -4.92 -3.68 25.54
N ALA A 114 -6.02 -3.12 25.03
CA ALA A 114 -7.05 -2.50 25.85
C ALA A 114 -7.76 -3.53 26.75
N SER A 115 -8.09 -4.71 26.22
CA SER A 115 -8.70 -5.81 27.00
C SER A 115 -7.76 -6.33 28.10
N ALA A 116 -6.45 -6.44 27.85
CA ALA A 116 -5.48 -6.89 28.85
C ALA A 116 -5.28 -5.90 30.02
N LYS A 117 -5.47 -4.59 29.79
CA LYS A 117 -5.38 -3.56 30.84
C LYS A 117 -6.56 -3.56 31.80
N SER A 118 -7.75 -4.01 31.37
CA SER A 118 -8.94 -4.13 32.22
C SER A 118 -8.87 -5.30 33.21
N VAL A 119 -8.13 -6.36 32.89
CA VAL A 119 -7.98 -7.54 33.75
C VAL A 119 -7.05 -7.27 34.95
N LYS A 120 -6.09 -6.34 34.83
CA LYS A 120 -5.11 -6.01 35.89
C LYS A 120 -5.56 -4.97 36.93
N ARG A 121 -6.85 -4.59 36.96
CA ARG A 121 -7.40 -3.61 37.92
C ARG A 121 -8.22 -4.22 39.06
N GLN A 122 -8.23 -5.55 39.20
CA GLN A 122 -8.97 -6.25 40.26
C GLN A 122 -8.10 -7.01 41.27
N GLU A 123 -6.79 -6.73 41.31
CA GLU A 123 -5.88 -7.23 42.36
C GLU A 123 -5.33 -6.06 43.21
#